data_AF-A0A502GMY3-F1
#
_entry.id   AF-A0A502GMY3-F1
#
_cell.length_a   1.000
_cell.length_b   1.000
_cell.length_c   1.000
_cell.angle_alpha   90.00
_cell.angle_beta   90.00
_cell.angle_gamma   90.00
#
_symmetry.space_group_name_H-M   'P 1'
#
loop_
_entity.id
_entity.type
_entity.pdbx_description
1 polymer ?
#
loop_
_entity_poly.entity_id
_entity_poly.type
_entity_poly.pdbx_seq_one_letter_code
_entity_poly.pdbx_strand_id
1 'polypeptide(L)'
;NYPITLSVDDQGEGFTLTAQTLHGIDPVRLTHYLVTALHGLLDAVVSDPQRPILTVPILPDAERQQLLVDFNATQADFPQEALIHELFEDQAQRHPDATALVFESQSLSYGELNRRANRLAHHLIALGVRPDDRVAICVERSLEMVVGLLAILKAGTGQPKGVMVEHRNVLNLDRGLRPFFTERMKQPYRVTMNASLLFDASVQDWMQLLSGNTVVIVPAAVRMDGQQLWHYFTQHAVDVFDSTPIQLQGLLEAG
;
A
#
# COMPACT_ATOMS: atom_id res chain seq x y z
N ASN A 1 -23.31 -25.38 -26.12
CA ASN A 1 -22.54 -24.15 -26.44
C ASN A 1 -21.26 -24.17 -25.64
N TYR A 2 -20.13 -24.37 -26.30
CA TYR A 2 -18.81 -24.28 -25.64
C TYR A 2 -18.43 -22.80 -25.46
N PRO A 3 -17.71 -22.45 -24.39
CA PRO A 3 -17.30 -21.07 -24.14
C PRO A 3 -16.28 -20.56 -25.16
N ILE A 4 -15.51 -21.47 -25.76
CA ILE A 4 -14.53 -21.24 -26.80
C ILE A 4 -14.64 -22.39 -27.81
N THR A 5 -14.70 -22.05 -29.08
CA THR A 5 -14.53 -22.99 -30.20
C THR A 5 -13.36 -22.50 -31.04
N LEU A 6 -12.41 -23.39 -31.30
CA LEU A 6 -11.31 -23.15 -32.23
C LEU A 6 -11.42 -24.11 -33.40
N SER A 7 -11.35 -23.56 -34.62
CA SER A 7 -11.27 -24.33 -35.85
C SER A 7 -9.95 -24.04 -36.56
N VAL A 8 -9.34 -25.09 -37.10
CA VAL A 8 -8.15 -25.02 -37.94
C VAL A 8 -8.53 -25.56 -39.31
N ASP A 9 -8.43 -24.72 -40.33
CA ASP A 9 -8.71 -25.10 -41.72
C ASP A 9 -7.40 -25.17 -42.50
N ASP A 10 -7.06 -26.34 -43.03
CA ASP A 10 -5.92 -26.55 -43.94
C ASP A 10 -6.31 -26.15 -45.38
N GLN A 11 -5.59 -25.20 -45.95
CA GLN A 11 -5.81 -24.69 -47.30
C GLN A 11 -4.78 -25.23 -48.31
N GLY A 12 -3.93 -26.18 -47.91
CA GLY A 12 -2.86 -26.77 -48.73
C GLY A 12 -1.57 -25.93 -48.80
N GLU A 13 -1.68 -24.60 -48.84
CA GLU A 13 -0.53 -23.67 -48.77
C GLU A 13 -0.32 -23.05 -47.39
N GLY A 14 -1.22 -23.33 -46.43
CA GLY A 14 -1.16 -22.82 -45.07
C GLY A 14 -2.40 -23.19 -44.25
N PHE A 15 -2.45 -22.71 -43.00
CA PHE A 15 -3.56 -22.94 -42.08
C PHE A 15 -4.28 -21.64 -41.75
N THR A 16 -5.61 -21.69 -41.68
CA THR A 16 -6.45 -20.63 -41.14
C THR A 16 -6.92 -21.02 -39.75
N LEU A 17 -6.79 -20.10 -38.79
CA LEU A 17 -7.28 -20.27 -37.42
C LEU A 17 -8.50 -19.39 -37.19
N THR A 18 -9.62 -20.01 -36.82
CA THR A 18 -10.86 -19.30 -36.49
C THR A 18 -11.22 -19.57 -35.04
N ALA A 19 -11.34 -18.51 -34.24
CA ALA A 19 -11.85 -18.59 -32.87
C ALA A 19 -13.25 -18.00 -32.77
N GLN A 20 -14.17 -18.73 -32.13
CA GLN A 20 -15.48 -18.24 -31.74
C GLN A 20 -15.58 -18.30 -30.21
N THR A 21 -15.96 -17.20 -29.59
CA THR A 21 -15.93 -17.06 -28.13
C THR A 21 -17.24 -16.49 -27.60
N LEU A 22 -17.54 -16.78 -26.32
CA LEU A 22 -18.58 -16.06 -25.59
C LEU A 22 -18.14 -14.62 -25.29
N HIS A 23 -19.13 -13.77 -25.01
CA HIS A 23 -18.91 -12.38 -24.61
C HIS A 23 -17.95 -12.27 -23.41
N GLY A 24 -16.96 -11.38 -23.49
CA GLY A 24 -15.92 -11.18 -22.48
C GLY A 24 -14.59 -11.89 -22.76
N ILE A 25 -14.52 -12.75 -23.77
CA ILE A 25 -13.28 -13.39 -24.24
C ILE A 25 -12.96 -12.87 -25.63
N ASP A 26 -11.81 -12.22 -25.79
CA ASP A 26 -11.36 -11.68 -27.08
C ASP A 26 -10.89 -12.83 -28.01
N PRO A 27 -11.61 -13.11 -29.12
CA PRO A 27 -11.24 -14.17 -30.04
C PRO A 27 -9.93 -13.86 -30.79
N VAL A 28 -9.61 -12.59 -31.03
CA VAL A 28 -8.38 -12.18 -31.75
C VAL A 28 -7.15 -12.43 -30.88
N ARG A 29 -7.24 -12.10 -29.59
CA ARG A 29 -6.15 -12.38 -28.65
C ARG A 29 -5.90 -13.88 -28.50
N LEU A 30 -6.95 -14.70 -28.48
CA LEU A 30 -6.81 -16.16 -28.47
C LEU A 30 -6.16 -16.71 -29.74
N THR A 31 -6.53 -16.22 -30.93
CA THR A 31 -5.86 -16.66 -32.16
C THR A 31 -4.39 -16.27 -32.15
N HIS A 32 -4.02 -15.09 -31.67
CA HIS A 32 -2.61 -14.69 -31.52
C HIS A 32 -1.83 -15.59 -30.55
N TYR A 33 -2.44 -16.04 -29.46
CA TYR A 33 -1.81 -16.99 -28.55
C TYR A 33 -1.51 -18.33 -29.23
N LEU A 34 -2.47 -18.82 -30.01
CA LEU A 34 -2.31 -20.08 -30.73
C LEU A 34 -1.29 -19.98 -31.86
N VAL A 35 -1.28 -18.87 -32.60
CA VAL A 35 -0.25 -18.59 -33.60
C VAL A 35 1.14 -18.61 -32.95
N THR A 36 1.30 -17.93 -31.81
CA THR A 36 2.58 -17.88 -31.10
C THR A 36 3.00 -19.28 -30.61
N ALA A 37 2.08 -20.03 -30.00
CA ALA A 37 2.33 -21.38 -29.53
C ALA A 37 2.69 -22.33 -30.67
N LEU A 38 1.98 -22.27 -31.80
CA LEU A 38 2.27 -23.09 -32.98
C LEU A 38 3.65 -22.78 -33.57
N HIS A 39 4.01 -21.50 -33.71
CA HIS A 39 5.38 -21.14 -34.13
C HIS A 39 6.43 -21.68 -33.16
N GLY A 40 6.23 -21.50 -31.85
CA GLY A 40 7.17 -22.01 -30.85
C GLY A 40 7.29 -23.54 -30.83
N LEU A 41 6.21 -24.26 -31.12
CA LEU A 41 6.23 -25.72 -31.29
C LEU A 41 6.98 -26.14 -32.55
N LEU A 42 6.74 -25.47 -33.68
CA LEU A 42 7.46 -25.74 -34.93
C LEU A 42 8.95 -25.49 -34.75
N ASP A 43 9.33 -24.37 -34.13
CA ASP A 43 10.72 -24.05 -33.81
C ASP A 43 11.34 -25.10 -32.90
N ALA A 44 10.63 -25.55 -31.87
CA ALA A 44 11.10 -26.62 -30.98
C ALA A 44 11.31 -27.92 -31.73
N VAL A 45 10.35 -28.37 -32.55
CA VAL A 45 10.47 -29.60 -33.35
C VAL A 45 11.67 -29.55 -34.31
N VAL A 46 11.98 -28.39 -34.88
CA VAL A 46 13.12 -28.24 -35.82
C VAL A 46 14.46 -28.13 -35.08
N SER A 47 14.52 -27.37 -33.99
CA SER A 47 15.79 -27.01 -33.34
C SER A 47 16.16 -27.88 -32.13
N ASP A 48 15.16 -28.31 -31.35
CA ASP A 48 15.34 -29.10 -30.13
C ASP A 48 14.04 -29.87 -29.77
N PRO A 49 13.83 -31.06 -30.34
CA PRO A 49 12.61 -31.85 -30.12
C PRO A 49 12.43 -32.33 -28.68
N GLN A 50 13.49 -32.30 -27.86
CA GLN A 50 13.45 -32.69 -26.46
C GLN A 50 13.14 -31.50 -25.53
N ARG A 51 12.95 -30.29 -26.09
CA ARG A 51 12.54 -29.10 -25.34
C ARG A 51 11.24 -29.37 -24.58
N PRO A 52 11.18 -29.10 -23.25
CA PRO A 52 9.96 -29.27 -22.49
C PRO A 52 8.83 -28.36 -23.01
N ILE A 53 7.66 -28.93 -23.26
CA ILE A 53 6.47 -28.23 -23.81
C ILE A 53 6.12 -26.94 -23.04
N LEU A 54 6.33 -26.92 -21.72
CA LEU A 54 6.02 -25.78 -20.84
C LEU A 54 6.94 -24.56 -21.06
N THR A 55 8.00 -24.70 -21.85
CA THR A 55 8.92 -23.60 -22.19
C THR A 55 8.57 -22.93 -23.53
N VAL A 56 7.61 -23.49 -24.28
CA VAL A 56 7.16 -22.92 -25.54
C VAL A 56 6.38 -21.63 -25.27
N PRO A 57 6.72 -20.51 -25.92
CA PRO A 57 6.02 -19.25 -25.71
C PRO A 57 4.58 -19.32 -26.24
N ILE A 58 3.64 -18.84 -25.44
CA ILE A 58 2.23 -18.68 -25.84
C ILE A 58 1.87 -17.20 -25.98
N LEU A 59 2.50 -16.34 -25.19
CA LEU A 59 2.25 -14.90 -25.23
C LEU A 59 3.00 -14.27 -26.41
N PRO A 60 2.32 -13.48 -27.26
CA PRO A 60 2.98 -12.64 -28.25
C PRO A 60 4.00 -11.71 -27.58
N ASP A 61 5.11 -11.43 -28.26
CA ASP A 61 6.24 -10.67 -27.69
C ASP A 61 5.83 -9.30 -27.13
N ALA A 62 4.96 -8.58 -27.84
CA ALA A 62 4.45 -7.28 -27.39
C ALA A 62 3.68 -7.40 -26.06
N GLU A 63 2.87 -8.45 -25.90
CA GLU A 63 2.12 -8.67 -24.67
C GLU A 63 3.02 -9.15 -23.54
N ARG A 64 4.01 -10.02 -23.85
CA ARG A 64 5.03 -10.43 -22.89
C ARG A 64 5.84 -9.23 -22.39
N GLN A 65 6.24 -8.32 -23.27
CA GLN A 65 6.91 -7.08 -22.93
C GLN A 65 6.05 -6.23 -21.98
N GLN A 66 4.77 -6.05 -22.33
CA GLN A 66 3.85 -5.29 -21.49
C GLN A 66 3.73 -5.87 -20.08
N LEU A 67 3.52 -7.19 -19.96
CA LEU A 67 3.29 -7.87 -18.68
C LEU A 67 4.55 -7.96 -17.81
N LEU A 68 5.72 -8.19 -18.42
CA LEU A 68 6.95 -8.44 -17.69
C LEU A 68 7.77 -7.17 -17.44
N VAL A 69 7.68 -6.19 -18.34
CA VAL A 69 8.52 -4.99 -18.28
C VAL A 69 7.65 -3.76 -18.06
N ASP A 70 6.72 -3.45 -18.95
CA ASP A 70 6.07 -2.13 -18.93
C ASP A 70 5.19 -1.93 -17.68
N PHE A 71 4.44 -2.96 -17.27
CA PHE A 71 3.68 -2.95 -16.01
C PHE A 71 4.57 -2.99 -14.76
N ASN A 72 5.81 -3.46 -14.87
CA ASN A 72 6.77 -3.55 -13.76
C ASN A 72 7.83 -2.44 -13.79
N ALA A 73 7.70 -1.46 -14.68
CA ALA A 73 8.58 -0.29 -14.78
C ALA A 73 8.25 0.73 -13.66
N THR A 74 8.33 0.27 -12.42
CA THR A 74 7.94 0.99 -11.20
C THR A 74 9.16 1.48 -10.41
N GLN A 75 10.37 1.42 -10.99
CA GLN A 75 11.57 1.90 -10.32
C GLN A 75 11.46 3.41 -10.05
N ALA A 76 11.61 3.78 -8.78
CA ALA A 76 11.61 5.17 -8.34
C ALA A 76 12.64 5.35 -7.22
N ASP A 77 13.29 6.51 -7.20
CA ASP A 77 14.22 6.86 -6.13
C ASP A 77 13.45 7.21 -4.85
N PHE A 78 13.93 6.63 -3.74
CA PHE A 78 13.46 6.89 -2.38
C PHE A 78 14.63 6.76 -1.40
N PRO A 79 14.56 7.39 -0.21
CA PRO A 79 15.66 7.37 0.74
C PRO A 79 15.78 5.98 1.40
N GLN A 80 16.69 5.15 0.90
CA GLN A 80 16.84 3.76 1.32
C GLN A 80 17.44 3.59 2.72
N GLU A 81 18.27 4.54 3.16
CA GLU A 81 19.00 4.49 4.42
C GLU A 81 18.36 5.37 5.53
N ALA A 82 17.31 6.13 5.19
CA ALA A 82 16.67 7.02 6.17
C ALA A 82 15.84 6.23 7.19
N LEU A 83 15.84 6.73 8.43
CA LEU A 83 15.00 6.18 9.49
C LEU A 83 13.74 7.03 9.67
N ILE A 84 12.62 6.35 9.94
CA ILE A 84 11.31 7.00 10.08
C ILE A 84 11.32 8.03 11.20
N HIS A 85 11.97 7.73 12.33
CA HIS A 85 12.02 8.64 13.47
C HIS A 85 12.87 9.88 13.19
N GLU A 86 13.91 9.80 12.37
CA GLU A 86 14.73 10.94 11.94
C GLU A 86 13.91 11.89 11.05
N LEU A 87 13.20 11.32 10.07
CA LEU A 87 12.31 12.11 9.19
C LEU A 87 11.20 12.81 9.99
N PHE A 88 10.67 12.15 11.02
CA PHE A 88 9.70 12.76 11.93
C PHE A 88 10.32 13.88 12.79
N GLU A 89 11.54 13.69 13.30
CA GLU A 89 12.26 14.72 14.08
C GLU A 89 12.53 15.97 13.25
N ASP A 90 12.97 15.77 12.02
CA ASP A 90 13.16 16.81 11.00
C ASP A 90 11.88 17.62 10.78
N GLN A 91 10.75 16.93 10.61
CA GLN A 91 9.45 17.59 10.44
C GLN A 91 9.05 18.35 11.71
N ALA A 92 9.26 17.77 12.88
CA ALA A 92 8.92 18.39 14.15
C ALA A 92 9.80 19.60 14.49
N GLN A 93 11.04 19.63 14.02
CA GLN A 93 11.93 20.77 14.13
C GLN A 93 11.52 21.91 13.20
N ARG A 94 11.07 21.60 11.97
CA ARG A 94 10.62 22.61 11.00
C ARG A 94 9.31 23.27 11.39
N HIS A 95 8.37 22.51 11.97
CA HIS A 95 7.02 22.98 12.28
C HIS A 95 6.56 22.59 13.70
N PRO A 96 7.24 23.05 14.76
CA PRO A 96 7.00 22.57 16.12
C PRO A 96 5.61 22.90 16.67
N ASP A 97 5.01 24.01 16.22
CA ASP A 97 3.72 24.50 16.70
C ASP A 97 2.53 24.00 15.85
N ALA A 98 2.81 23.35 14.71
CA ALA A 98 1.76 22.78 13.87
C ALA A 98 1.11 21.56 14.54
N THR A 99 -0.21 21.38 14.36
CA THR A 99 -0.94 20.23 14.92
C THR A 99 -0.57 18.93 14.20
N ALA A 100 -0.02 17.98 14.95
CA ALA A 100 0.35 16.65 14.48
C ALA A 100 -0.78 15.64 14.67
N LEU A 101 -1.36 15.60 15.87
CA LEU A 101 -2.37 14.61 16.24
C LEU A 101 -3.62 15.27 16.79
N VAL A 102 -4.76 14.67 16.47
CA VAL A 102 -6.06 14.96 17.09
C VAL A 102 -6.72 13.66 17.50
N PHE A 103 -7.24 13.61 18.72
CA PHE A 103 -8.10 12.53 19.19
C PHE A 103 -9.18 13.13 20.08
N GLU A 104 -10.43 12.99 19.66
CA GLU A 104 -11.57 13.65 20.30
C GLU A 104 -11.30 15.16 20.48
N SER A 105 -11.49 15.71 21.68
CA SER A 105 -11.23 17.13 21.99
C SER A 105 -9.75 17.46 22.24
N GLN A 106 -8.85 16.48 22.19
CA GLN A 106 -7.44 16.65 22.49
C GLN A 106 -6.61 16.76 21.20
N SER A 107 -5.51 17.50 21.29
CA SER A 107 -4.54 17.59 20.20
C SER A 107 -3.11 17.70 20.73
N LEU A 108 -2.14 17.33 19.88
CA LEU A 108 -0.72 17.55 20.12
C LEU A 108 -0.10 18.25 18.93
N SER A 109 0.76 19.24 19.21
CA SER A 109 1.66 19.77 18.20
C SER A 109 2.77 18.77 17.87
N TYR A 110 3.44 18.96 16.73
CA TYR A 110 4.62 18.18 16.38
C TYR A 110 5.71 18.25 17.45
N GLY A 111 5.98 19.44 17.99
CA GLY A 111 6.97 19.64 19.05
C GLY A 111 6.58 18.98 20.37
N GLU A 112 5.29 18.96 20.72
CA GLU A 112 4.79 18.23 21.89
C GLU A 112 4.88 16.72 21.72
N LEU A 113 4.43 16.21 20.57
CA LEU A 113 4.50 14.80 20.23
C LEU A 113 5.94 14.30 20.27
N ASN A 114 6.87 15.02 19.64
CA ASN A 114 8.28 14.66 19.62
C ASN A 114 8.88 14.62 21.04
N ARG A 115 8.59 15.63 21.88
CA ARG A 115 9.06 15.64 23.28
C ARG A 115 8.52 14.45 24.09
N ARG A 116 7.23 14.12 23.95
CA ARG A 116 6.63 12.97 24.64
C ARG A 116 7.24 11.65 24.16
N ALA A 117 7.39 11.48 22.86
CA ALA A 117 7.99 10.29 22.26
C ALA A 117 9.46 10.13 22.67
N ASN A 118 10.24 11.21 22.65
CA ASN A 118 11.63 11.20 23.11
C ASN A 118 11.74 10.81 24.58
N ARG A 119 10.90 11.37 25.45
CA ARG A 119 10.90 11.03 26.88
C ARG A 119 10.61 9.55 27.10
N LEU A 120 9.62 8.99 26.39
CA LEU A 120 9.30 7.57 26.48
C LEU A 120 10.40 6.69 25.89
N ALA A 121 11.03 7.09 24.78
CA ALA A 121 12.15 6.36 24.19
C ALA A 121 13.34 6.25 25.15
N HIS A 122 13.72 7.35 25.81
CA HIS A 122 14.78 7.32 26.83
C HIS A 122 14.42 6.43 28.01
N HIS A 123 13.14 6.40 28.41
CA HIS A 123 12.67 5.49 29.45
C HIS A 123 12.80 4.01 29.03
N LEU A 124 12.40 3.67 27.79
CA LEU A 124 12.57 2.32 27.24
C LEU A 124 14.05 1.92 27.21
N ILE A 125 14.93 2.80 26.73
CA ILE A 125 16.39 2.57 26.72
C ILE A 125 16.91 2.35 28.16
N ALA A 126 16.45 3.15 29.13
CA ALA A 126 16.81 2.97 30.53
C ALA A 126 16.32 1.64 31.14
N LEU A 127 15.23 1.07 30.62
CA LEU A 127 14.75 -0.27 30.97
C LEU A 127 15.56 -1.40 30.30
N GLY A 128 16.59 -1.05 29.51
CA GLY A 128 17.50 -2.00 28.89
C GLY A 128 17.12 -2.42 27.48
N VAL A 129 16.13 -1.75 26.87
CA VAL A 129 15.73 -1.97 25.49
C VAL A 129 16.88 -1.60 24.55
N ARG A 130 17.21 -2.51 23.63
CA ARG A 130 18.27 -2.38 22.62
C ARG A 130 17.69 -2.45 21.21
N PRO A 131 18.44 -2.00 20.19
CA PRO A 131 18.05 -2.24 18.81
C PRO A 131 17.74 -3.71 18.56
N ASP A 132 16.76 -3.96 17.69
CA ASP A 132 16.20 -5.28 17.37
C ASP A 132 15.41 -5.99 18.50
N ASP A 133 15.31 -5.40 19.70
CA ASP A 133 14.42 -5.93 20.74
C ASP A 133 12.94 -5.79 20.33
N ARG A 134 12.09 -6.56 21.00
CA ARG A 134 10.65 -6.60 20.74
C ARG A 134 9.89 -5.86 21.82
N VAL A 135 9.31 -4.71 21.47
CA VAL A 135 8.44 -3.95 22.38
C VAL A 135 6.99 -4.11 21.92
N ALA A 136 6.15 -4.67 22.78
CA ALA A 136 4.72 -4.80 22.50
C ALA A 136 4.00 -3.48 22.82
N ILE A 137 3.06 -3.07 21.96
CA ILE A 137 2.13 -1.97 22.23
C ILE A 137 0.75 -2.56 22.56
N CYS A 138 0.25 -2.26 23.75
CA CYS A 138 -1.04 -2.76 24.24
C CYS A 138 -1.80 -1.60 24.90
N VAL A 139 -2.28 -0.68 24.07
CA VAL A 139 -3.04 0.49 24.49
C VAL A 139 -4.22 0.69 23.56
N GLU A 140 -5.28 1.30 24.09
CA GLU A 140 -6.43 1.72 23.30
C GLU A 140 -6.10 2.94 22.43
N ARG A 141 -6.98 3.22 21.46
CA ARG A 141 -6.86 4.37 20.57
C ARG A 141 -6.79 5.65 21.40
N SER A 142 -5.67 6.35 21.28
CA SER A 142 -5.36 7.54 22.06
C SER A 142 -4.16 8.27 21.46
N LEU A 143 -3.91 9.50 21.91
CA LEU A 143 -2.68 10.22 21.56
C LEU A 143 -1.43 9.44 22.01
N GLU A 144 -1.49 8.81 23.19
CA GLU A 144 -0.37 8.08 23.78
C GLU A 144 -0.01 6.80 23.00
N MET A 145 -0.96 6.28 22.22
CA MET A 145 -0.70 5.18 21.31
C MET A 145 0.31 5.56 20.23
N VAL A 146 0.15 6.72 19.59
CA VAL A 146 1.11 7.20 18.57
C VAL A 146 2.42 7.65 19.21
N VAL A 147 2.38 8.23 20.41
CA VAL A 147 3.57 8.50 21.22
C VAL A 147 4.37 7.21 21.44
N GLY A 148 3.70 6.10 21.79
CA GLY A 148 4.29 4.79 21.97
C GLY A 148 4.97 4.26 20.71
N LEU A 149 4.30 4.34 19.56
CA LEU A 149 4.87 3.92 18.27
C LEU A 149 6.16 4.69 17.94
N LEU A 150 6.12 6.02 18.03
CA LEU A 150 7.30 6.85 17.77
C LEU A 150 8.42 6.60 18.79
N ALA A 151 8.08 6.37 20.07
CA ALA A 151 9.07 6.09 21.10
C ALA A 151 9.80 4.76 20.87
N ILE A 152 9.08 3.72 20.43
CA ILE A 152 9.65 2.41 20.07
C ILE A 152 10.64 2.56 18.90
N LEU A 153 10.27 3.32 17.88
CA LEU A 153 11.15 3.60 16.73
C LEU A 153 12.40 4.38 17.15
N LYS A 154 12.26 5.36 18.05
CA LYS A 154 13.36 6.17 18.59
C LYS A 154 14.27 5.40 19.55
N ALA A 155 13.77 4.35 20.19
CA ALA A 155 14.57 3.43 20.98
C ALA A 155 15.39 2.44 20.12
N GLY A 156 15.23 2.49 18.78
CA GLY A 156 15.96 1.65 17.82
C GLY A 156 15.38 0.26 17.62
N THR A 157 14.19 -0.03 18.15
CA THR A 157 13.66 -1.40 18.24
C THR A 157 12.67 -1.75 17.13
N GLY A 158 12.63 -3.03 16.74
CA GLY A 158 11.66 -3.51 15.75
C GLY A 158 11.98 -4.86 15.10
N GLN A 159 11.65 -5.96 15.78
CA GLN A 159 11.51 -7.28 15.15
C GLN A 159 10.13 -7.87 15.51
N PRO A 160 9.08 -7.70 14.70
CA PRO A 160 7.76 -8.26 15.02
C PRO A 160 7.81 -9.80 15.08
N LYS A 161 6.93 -10.42 15.87
CA LYS A 161 6.68 -11.88 15.82
C LYS A 161 5.87 -12.31 14.58
N GLY A 162 5.57 -11.37 13.67
CA GLY A 162 4.84 -11.56 12.42
C GLY A 162 5.69 -11.19 11.20
N VAL A 163 5.05 -10.71 10.13
CA VAL A 163 5.77 -10.23 8.93
C VAL A 163 6.73 -9.12 9.31
N MET A 164 8.02 -9.30 9.04
CA MET A 164 9.03 -8.26 9.24
C MET A 164 8.99 -7.29 8.08
N VAL A 165 8.86 -6.00 8.40
CA VAL A 165 8.86 -4.91 7.43
C VAL A 165 9.95 -3.93 7.86
N GLU A 166 10.93 -3.69 7.00
CA GLU A 166 12.01 -2.76 7.29
C GLU A 166 11.59 -1.31 6.98
N HIS A 167 12.27 -0.35 7.60
CA HIS A 167 12.02 1.09 7.37
C HIS A 167 11.99 1.44 5.87
N ARG A 168 12.92 0.91 5.08
CA ARG A 168 12.98 1.16 3.63
C ARG A 168 11.71 0.71 2.89
N ASN A 169 11.06 -0.38 3.29
CA ASN A 169 9.83 -0.86 2.65
C ASN A 169 8.68 0.12 2.92
N VAL A 170 8.61 0.59 4.15
CA VAL A 170 7.62 1.56 4.61
C VAL A 170 7.80 2.92 3.92
N LEU A 171 9.05 3.37 3.76
CA LEU A 171 9.37 4.60 3.03
C LEU A 171 9.14 4.49 1.51
N ASN A 172 9.41 3.33 0.92
CA ASN A 172 9.07 3.08 -0.49
C ASN A 172 7.54 3.14 -0.72
N LEU A 173 6.76 2.59 0.21
CA LEU A 173 5.30 2.69 0.19
C LEU A 173 4.82 4.15 0.28
N ASP A 174 5.30 4.92 1.27
CA ASP A 174 4.96 6.34 1.39
C ASP A 174 5.33 7.12 0.12
N ARG A 175 6.51 6.85 -0.46
CA ARG A 175 6.96 7.48 -1.71
C ARG A 175 6.03 7.15 -2.87
N GLY A 176 5.63 5.89 -3.03
CA GLY A 176 4.75 5.43 -4.10
C GLY A 176 3.31 5.96 -3.96
N LEU A 177 2.84 6.17 -2.73
CA LEU A 177 1.51 6.71 -2.47
C LEU A 177 1.44 8.24 -2.60
N ARG A 178 2.55 8.95 -2.35
CA ARG A 178 2.58 10.41 -2.30
C ARG A 178 1.96 11.10 -3.52
N PRO A 179 2.24 10.72 -4.79
CA PRO A 179 1.66 11.38 -5.95
C PRO A 179 0.13 11.39 -5.97
N PHE A 180 -0.50 10.31 -5.48
CA PHE A 180 -1.96 10.20 -5.43
C PHE A 180 -2.60 11.26 -4.52
N PHE A 181 -1.87 11.74 -3.51
CA PHE A 181 -2.33 12.80 -2.61
C PHE A 181 -1.83 14.18 -3.03
N THR A 182 -0.54 14.34 -3.31
CA THR A 182 0.08 15.67 -3.54
C THR A 182 -0.35 16.32 -4.84
N GLU A 183 -0.74 15.55 -5.86
CA GLU A 183 -1.25 16.11 -7.12
C GLU A 183 -2.70 16.57 -7.01
N ARG A 184 -3.44 16.02 -6.03
CA ARG A 184 -4.89 16.22 -5.89
C ARG A 184 -5.26 17.15 -4.75
N MET A 185 -4.36 17.35 -3.80
CA MET A 185 -4.64 18.09 -2.57
C MET A 185 -3.49 18.99 -2.14
N LYS A 186 -3.85 20.13 -1.55
CA LYS A 186 -2.89 21.07 -0.98
C LYS A 186 -2.48 20.61 0.42
N GLN A 187 -1.18 20.52 0.68
CA GLN A 187 -0.64 20.25 2.01
C GLN A 187 -0.52 21.53 2.86
N PRO A 188 -0.56 21.42 4.20
CA PRO A 188 -0.90 20.20 4.95
C PRO A 188 -2.41 19.91 4.91
N TYR A 189 -2.78 18.63 4.99
CA TYR A 189 -4.16 18.18 5.11
C TYR A 189 -4.36 17.29 6.34
N ARG A 190 -5.61 16.93 6.62
CA ARG A 190 -6.04 16.15 7.79
C ARG A 190 -6.48 14.77 7.34
N VAL A 191 -5.72 13.76 7.73
CA VAL A 191 -5.96 12.35 7.37
C VAL A 191 -6.41 11.58 8.60
N THR A 192 -7.33 10.64 8.42
CA THR A 192 -7.72 9.76 9.52
C THR A 192 -6.67 8.71 9.80
N MET A 193 -6.50 8.36 11.07
CA MET A 193 -6.09 7.02 11.43
C MET A 193 -7.34 6.24 11.79
N ASN A 194 -7.84 5.47 10.83
CA ASN A 194 -9.10 4.73 10.93
C ASN A 194 -8.84 3.24 11.19
N ALA A 195 -7.88 2.64 10.46
CA ALA A 195 -7.52 1.25 10.64
C ALA A 195 -7.11 0.95 12.10
N SER A 196 -7.36 -0.29 12.55
CA SER A 196 -6.80 -0.77 13.82
C SER A 196 -5.28 -0.90 13.68
N LEU A 197 -4.52 -0.61 14.75
CA LEU A 197 -3.07 -0.87 14.79
C LEU A 197 -2.69 -2.34 14.58
N LEU A 198 -3.67 -3.24 14.68
CA LEU A 198 -3.49 -4.66 14.37
C LEU A 198 -3.43 -4.95 12.86
N PHE A 199 -3.74 -3.96 12.01
CA PHE A 199 -3.62 -4.05 10.55
C PHE A 199 -2.56 -3.08 10.05
N ASP A 200 -1.80 -3.53 9.06
CA ASP A 200 -0.74 -2.78 8.40
C ASP A 200 -1.22 -1.51 7.69
N ALA A 201 -2.48 -1.46 7.26
CA ALA A 201 -3.12 -0.26 6.72
C ALA A 201 -2.94 0.96 7.64
N SER A 202 -2.96 0.77 8.96
CA SER A 202 -2.75 1.86 9.92
C SER A 202 -1.37 2.53 9.81
N VAL A 203 -0.37 1.84 9.25
CA VAL A 203 0.95 2.40 8.99
C VAL A 203 0.88 3.54 7.97
N GLN A 204 0.06 3.40 6.92
CA GLN A 204 -0.12 4.44 5.92
C GLN A 204 -0.65 5.74 6.54
N ASP A 205 -1.56 5.62 7.51
CA ASP A 205 -2.22 6.73 8.18
C ASP A 205 -1.25 7.56 9.03
N TRP A 206 -0.57 6.94 10.00
CA TRP A 206 0.29 7.69 10.92
C TRP A 206 1.58 8.16 10.26
N MET A 207 2.02 7.51 9.17
CA MET A 207 3.14 7.99 8.36
C MET A 207 2.91 9.34 7.69
N GLN A 208 1.66 9.78 7.55
CA GLN A 208 1.37 11.12 7.03
C GLN A 208 1.99 12.23 7.89
N LEU A 209 2.35 11.93 9.15
CA LEU A 209 3.15 12.81 10.00
C LEU A 209 4.51 13.19 9.37
N LEU A 210 5.12 12.31 8.57
CA LEU A 210 6.40 12.58 7.91
C LEU A 210 6.29 13.67 6.83
N SER A 211 5.07 13.92 6.34
CA SER A 211 4.79 14.95 5.34
C SER A 211 4.20 16.23 5.95
N GLY A 212 4.12 16.33 7.29
CA GLY A 212 3.58 17.52 7.96
C GLY A 212 2.07 17.59 8.06
N ASN A 213 1.35 16.52 7.68
CA ASN A 213 -0.10 16.45 7.79
C ASN A 213 -0.55 16.27 9.24
N THR A 214 -1.83 16.51 9.51
CA THR A 214 -2.43 16.18 10.80
C THR A 214 -3.10 14.82 10.72
N VAL A 215 -2.80 13.93 11.68
CA VAL A 215 -3.47 12.64 11.81
C VAL A 215 -4.59 12.72 12.85
N VAL A 216 -5.81 12.39 12.43
CA VAL A 216 -7.04 12.41 13.23
C VAL A 216 -7.40 10.97 13.60
N ILE A 217 -7.23 10.61 14.86
CA ILE A 217 -7.49 9.24 15.34
C ILE A 217 -9.00 9.03 15.46
N VAL A 218 -9.56 8.09 14.70
CA VAL A 218 -11.00 7.76 14.77
C VAL A 218 -11.28 6.92 16.02
N PRO A 219 -12.21 7.31 16.94
CA PRO A 219 -12.57 6.50 18.08
C PRO A 219 -13.14 5.13 17.68
N ALA A 220 -12.84 4.09 18.46
CA ALA A 220 -13.31 2.74 18.16
C ALA A 220 -14.85 2.64 18.12
N ALA A 221 -15.53 3.40 18.98
CA ALA A 221 -16.99 3.41 19.12
C ALA A 221 -17.72 3.95 17.88
N VAL A 222 -17.14 4.91 17.15
CA VAL A 222 -17.79 5.54 15.99
C VAL A 222 -17.42 4.87 14.67
N ARG A 223 -16.37 4.05 14.66
CA ARG A 223 -15.72 3.57 13.43
C ARG A 223 -16.64 2.77 12.50
N MET A 224 -17.55 1.98 13.07
CA MET A 224 -18.42 1.07 12.32
C MET A 224 -19.80 1.65 12.02
N ASP A 225 -20.09 2.86 12.49
CA ASP A 225 -21.37 3.54 12.28
C ASP A 225 -21.15 4.67 11.27
N GLY A 226 -21.69 4.53 10.06
CA GLY A 226 -21.46 5.49 8.97
C GLY A 226 -21.91 6.91 9.31
N GLN A 227 -23.01 7.08 10.05
CA GLN A 227 -23.54 8.39 10.41
C GLN A 227 -22.68 9.07 11.48
N GLN A 228 -22.28 8.31 12.51
CA GLN A 228 -21.37 8.85 13.54
C GLN A 228 -19.99 9.14 12.97
N LEU A 229 -19.51 8.30 12.04
CA LEU A 229 -18.24 8.51 11.35
C LEU A 229 -18.26 9.77 10.48
N TRP A 230 -19.33 9.98 9.72
CA TRP A 230 -19.53 11.20 8.93
C TRP A 230 -19.55 12.47 9.80
N HIS A 231 -20.28 12.42 10.92
CA HIS A 231 -20.31 13.52 11.88
C HIS A 231 -18.91 13.80 12.44
N TYR A 232 -18.18 12.74 12.81
CA TYR A 232 -16.81 12.84 13.31
C TYR A 232 -15.88 13.50 12.28
N PHE A 233 -15.95 13.11 11.01
CA PHE A 233 -15.15 13.70 9.93
C PHE A 233 -15.44 15.18 9.73
N THR A 234 -16.72 15.55 9.73
CA THR A 234 -17.16 16.94 9.60
C THR A 234 -16.65 17.79 10.76
N GLN A 235 -16.83 17.31 12.00
CA GLN A 235 -16.39 18.01 13.21
C GLN A 235 -14.87 18.22 13.24
N HIS A 236 -14.11 17.25 12.75
CA HIS A 236 -12.64 17.30 12.76
C HIS A 236 -12.02 17.75 11.44
N ALA A 237 -12.82 18.26 10.49
CA ALA A 237 -12.38 18.71 9.17
C ALA A 237 -11.44 17.71 8.48
N VAL A 238 -11.85 16.44 8.40
CA VAL A 238 -11.07 15.39 7.74
C VAL A 238 -11.09 15.60 6.22
N ASP A 239 -9.91 15.58 5.61
CA ASP A 239 -9.72 15.71 4.15
C ASP A 239 -9.55 14.32 3.48
N VAL A 240 -8.93 13.37 4.20
CA VAL A 240 -8.59 12.03 3.68
C VAL A 240 -9.05 10.96 4.63
N PHE A 241 -9.69 9.94 4.07
CA PHE A 241 -10.15 8.77 4.78
C PHE A 241 -9.78 7.50 4.00
N ASP A 242 -9.16 6.56 4.69
CA ASP A 242 -8.89 5.20 4.22
C ASP A 242 -9.94 4.24 4.79
N SER A 243 -10.44 3.30 3.98
CA SER A 243 -11.46 2.38 4.45
C SER A 243 -11.51 1.08 3.68
N THR A 244 -12.07 0.06 4.34
CA THR A 244 -12.50 -1.15 3.63
C THR A 244 -13.72 -0.85 2.75
N PRO A 245 -13.98 -1.64 1.69
CA PRO A 245 -15.17 -1.46 0.86
C PRO A 245 -16.49 -1.50 1.65
N ILE A 246 -16.59 -2.34 2.68
CA ILE A 246 -17.79 -2.45 3.53
C ILE A 246 -18.02 -1.17 4.34
N GLN A 247 -16.95 -0.61 4.91
CA GLN A 247 -17.07 0.64 5.67
C GLN A 247 -17.38 1.83 4.75
N LEU A 248 -16.81 1.85 3.54
CA LEU A 248 -17.14 2.85 2.53
C LEU A 248 -18.63 2.79 2.16
N GLN A 249 -19.16 1.58 1.95
CA GLN A 249 -20.59 1.41 1.67
C GLN A 249 -21.44 1.98 2.81
N GLY A 250 -21.14 1.64 4.06
CA GLY A 250 -21.87 2.18 5.21
C GLY A 250 -21.79 3.72 5.33
N LEU A 251 -20.68 4.32 4.90
CA LEU A 251 -20.54 5.78 4.86
C LEU A 251 -21.38 6.41 3.74
N LEU A 252 -21.36 5.84 2.53
CA LEU A 252 -22.16 6.30 1.38
C LEU A 252 -23.68 6.16 1.61
N GLU A 253 -24.09 5.17 2.40
CA GLU A 253 -25.49 5.00 2.80
C GLU A 253 -25.93 6.06 3.83
N ALA A 254 -24.98 6.66 4.56
CA ALA A 254 -25.25 7.66 5.59
C ALA A 254 -25.36 9.10 5.05
N GLY A 255 -24.87 9.38 3.84
CA GLY A 255 -24.96 10.69 3.17
C GLY A 255 -23.77 10.98 2.28
#